data_AF-A0AA47GUR0-F1
#
_entry.id   AF-A0AA47GUR0-F1
#
_cell.length_a   1.000
_cell.length_b   1.000
_cell.length_c   1.000
_cell.angle_alpha   90.00
_cell.angle_beta   90.00
_cell.angle_gamma   90.00
#
_symmetry.space_group_name_H-M   'P 1'
#
loop_
_entity.id
_entity.type
_entity.pdbx_description
1 polymer ?
#
loop_
_entity_poly.entity_id
_entity_poly.type
_entity_poly.pdbx_seq_one_letter_code
_entity_poly.pdbx_strand_id
1 'polypeptide(L)'
;MRQELPSWWRDIDRSIRLSITDYEFIIARLEMLLAGTSDKFSRFSSLNSRRWKNLLEEAKLAKEQVERSLALAATRRRDASAIGLIPPDNQELAARARVVSAKFHLLGELAQKRMARIRSELRQLGRPRNRPSMKVFPSQIDVHI
;
A
#
# COMPACT_ATOMS: atom_id res chain seq x y z
N MET A 1 -5.93 -44.11 -15.78
CA MET A 1 -7.04 -43.48 -15.02
C MET A 1 -6.55 -42.12 -14.54
N ARG A 2 -7.25 -41.02 -14.85
CA ARG A 2 -6.95 -39.72 -14.21
C ARG A 2 -7.50 -39.81 -12.78
N GLN A 3 -6.65 -39.74 -11.77
CA GLN A 3 -7.13 -39.58 -10.40
C GLN A 3 -7.88 -38.26 -10.34
N GLU A 4 -9.18 -38.32 -10.06
CA GLU A 4 -9.98 -37.11 -9.86
C GLU A 4 -9.57 -36.46 -8.54
N LEU A 5 -9.28 -35.16 -8.60
CA LEU A 5 -8.95 -34.40 -7.41
C LEU A 5 -10.17 -34.32 -6.48
N PRO A 6 -9.97 -34.49 -5.16
CA PRO A 6 -11.06 -34.30 -4.21
C PRO A 6 -11.71 -32.92 -4.34
N SER A 7 -13.02 -32.84 -4.10
CA SER A 7 -13.78 -31.58 -4.15
C SER A 7 -13.16 -30.51 -3.24
N TRP A 8 -12.75 -30.92 -2.03
CA TRP A 8 -12.11 -30.03 -1.07
C TRP A 8 -10.81 -29.39 -1.60
N TRP A 9 -10.08 -30.06 -2.50
CA TRP A 9 -8.87 -29.47 -3.11
C TRP A 9 -9.23 -28.32 -4.06
N ARG A 10 -10.29 -28.51 -4.85
CA ARG A 10 -10.82 -27.47 -5.74
C ARG A 10 -11.30 -26.25 -4.96
N ASP A 11 -11.88 -26.46 -3.78
CA ASP A 11 -12.33 -25.36 -2.91
C ASP A 11 -11.16 -24.56 -2.36
N ILE A 12 -10.07 -25.22 -1.96
CA ILE A 12 -8.83 -24.57 -1.51
C ILE A 12 -8.18 -23.77 -2.65
N ASP A 13 -8.02 -24.38 -3.83
CA ASP A 13 -7.45 -23.69 -5.00
C ASP A 13 -8.29 -22.46 -5.38
N ARG A 14 -9.63 -22.60 -5.42
CA ARG A 14 -10.55 -21.49 -5.63
C ARG A 14 -10.39 -20.41 -4.59
N SER A 15 -10.31 -20.77 -3.31
CA SER A 15 -10.15 -19.81 -2.20
C SER A 15 -8.87 -19.00 -2.36
N ILE A 16 -7.73 -19.64 -2.70
CA ILE A 16 -6.47 -18.95 -2.94
C ILE A 16 -6.58 -17.99 -4.11
N ARG A 17 -7.16 -18.43 -5.23
CA ARG A 17 -7.33 -17.59 -6.42
C ARG A 17 -8.16 -16.34 -6.12
N LEU A 18 -9.25 -16.50 -5.38
CA LEU A 18 -10.10 -15.38 -4.97
C LEU A 18 -9.34 -14.42 -4.06
N SER A 19 -8.65 -14.92 -3.03
CA SER A 19 -7.87 -14.09 -2.11
C SER A 19 -6.76 -13.31 -2.83
N ILE A 20 -6.06 -13.91 -3.80
CA ILE A 20 -5.04 -13.23 -4.60
C ILE A 20 -5.68 -12.15 -5.48
N THR A 21 -6.82 -12.45 -6.11
CA THR A 21 -7.53 -11.51 -6.97
C THR A 21 -8.03 -10.29 -6.18
N ASP A 22 -8.58 -10.51 -4.98
CA ASP A 22 -8.99 -9.43 -4.07
C ASP A 22 -7.79 -8.58 -3.66
N TYR A 23 -6.66 -9.22 -3.34
CA TYR A 23 -5.45 -8.50 -2.98
C TYR A 23 -4.94 -7.63 -4.13
N GLU A 24 -4.89 -8.17 -5.36
CA GLU A 24 -4.52 -7.41 -6.55
C GLU A 24 -5.44 -6.22 -6.81
N PHE A 25 -6.75 -6.39 -6.64
CA PHE A 25 -7.71 -5.31 -6.79
C PHE A 25 -7.45 -4.17 -5.81
N ILE A 26 -7.15 -4.49 -4.54
CA ILE A 26 -6.82 -3.48 -3.54
C ILE A 26 -5.50 -2.77 -3.89
N ILE A 27 -4.49 -3.52 -4.35
CA ILE A 27 -3.21 -2.95 -4.80
C ILE A 27 -3.41 -1.99 -5.97
N ALA A 28 -4.21 -2.36 -6.97
CA ALA A 28 -4.52 -1.48 -8.10
C ALA A 28 -5.21 -0.18 -7.65
N ARG A 29 -6.10 -0.24 -6.65
CA ARG A 29 -6.74 0.96 -6.08
C ARG A 29 -5.75 1.86 -5.35
N LEU A 30 -4.78 1.28 -4.63
CA LEU A 30 -3.68 2.03 -4.03
C LEU A 30 -2.82 2.69 -5.12
N GLU A 31 -2.48 1.99 -6.20
CA GLU A 31 -1.75 2.57 -7.34
C GLU A 31 -2.48 3.77 -7.93
N MET A 32 -3.79 3.65 -8.19
CA MET A 32 -4.60 4.75 -8.73
C MET A 32 -4.67 5.96 -7.81
N LEU A 33 -4.86 5.75 -6.50
CA LEU A 33 -4.87 6.85 -5.54
C LEU A 33 -3.52 7.55 -5.44
N LEU A 34 -2.43 6.80 -5.59
CA LEU A 34 -1.10 7.39 -5.64
C LEU A 34 -0.92 8.15 -6.96
N ALA A 35 -1.24 7.57 -8.11
CA ALA A 35 -1.09 8.20 -9.42
C ALA A 35 -1.93 9.48 -9.58
N GLY A 36 -3.18 9.47 -9.12
CA GLY A 36 -4.14 10.58 -9.20
C GLY A 36 -3.78 11.83 -8.38
N THR A 37 -2.60 11.88 -7.76
CA THR A 37 -2.08 13.05 -7.04
C THR A 37 -1.08 13.87 -7.85
N SER A 38 -0.96 13.58 -9.15
CA SER A 38 0.02 14.18 -10.07
C SER A 38 -0.36 15.57 -10.61
N ASP A 39 -1.63 15.99 -10.58
CA ASP A 39 -2.04 17.24 -11.21
C ASP A 39 -2.46 18.31 -10.19
N LYS A 40 -1.75 19.44 -10.28
CA LYS A 40 -2.06 20.80 -9.78
C LYS A 40 -2.91 20.88 -8.50
N PHE A 41 -2.23 21.28 -7.43
CA PHE A 41 -2.75 21.52 -6.08
C PHE A 41 -3.11 20.26 -5.31
N SER A 42 -2.15 19.84 -4.47
CA SER A 42 -2.30 19.16 -3.18
C SER A 42 -3.75 19.04 -2.68
N ARG A 43 -4.47 18.06 -3.22
CA ARG A 43 -5.59 17.42 -2.56
C ARG A 43 -5.22 15.98 -2.25
N PHE A 44 -4.09 15.79 -1.57
CA PHE A 44 -4.13 14.88 -0.42
C PHE A 44 -5.04 15.51 0.64
N SER A 45 -6.32 15.66 0.30
CA SER A 45 -7.35 16.07 1.25
C SER A 45 -7.37 15.03 2.38
N SER A 46 -7.86 15.42 3.55
CA SER A 46 -8.12 14.49 4.64
C SER A 46 -8.91 13.25 4.18
N LEU A 47 -9.78 13.40 3.17
CA LEU A 47 -10.50 12.31 2.50
C LEU A 47 -9.58 11.33 1.77
N ASN A 48 -8.63 11.81 0.96
CA ASN A 48 -7.67 10.95 0.26
C ASN A 48 -6.69 10.27 1.22
N SER A 49 -6.31 10.94 2.32
CA SER A 49 -5.51 10.35 3.39
C SER A 49 -6.26 9.24 4.15
N ARG A 50 -7.53 9.46 4.51
CA ARG A 50 -8.36 8.44 5.18
C ARG A 50 -8.61 7.24 4.28
N ARG A 51 -8.96 7.48 3.01
CA ARG A 51 -9.17 6.43 2.01
C ARG A 51 -7.90 5.61 1.76
N TRP A 52 -6.74 6.27 1.72
CA TRP A 52 -5.45 5.61 1.63
C TRP A 52 -5.17 4.68 2.82
N LYS A 53 -5.38 5.18 4.05
CA LYS A 53 -5.21 4.37 5.27
C LYS A 53 -6.12 3.15 5.28
N ASN A 54 -7.40 3.31 4.93
CA ASN A 54 -8.33 2.20 4.88
C ASN A 54 -7.88 1.13 3.87
N LEU A 55 -7.48 1.53 2.65
CA LEU A 55 -6.98 0.60 1.64
C LEU A 55 -5.67 -0.08 2.02
N LEU A 56 -4.80 0.59 2.80
CA LEU A 56 -3.61 -0.04 3.36
C LEU A 56 -3.97 -1.15 4.36
N GLU A 57 -4.96 -0.92 5.24
CA GLU A 57 -5.42 -1.95 6.16
C GLU A 57 -6.13 -3.09 5.43
N GLU A 58 -6.98 -2.79 4.45
CA GLU A 58 -7.59 -3.80 3.57
C GLU A 58 -6.51 -4.64 2.86
N ALA A 59 -5.45 -4.00 2.36
CA ALA A 59 -4.33 -4.70 1.70
C ALA A 59 -3.56 -5.61 2.65
N LYS A 60 -3.36 -5.21 3.92
CA LYS A 60 -2.73 -6.06 4.93
C LYS A 60 -3.59 -7.28 5.24
N LEU A 61 -4.90 -7.08 5.45
CA LEU A 61 -5.83 -8.17 5.70
C LEU A 61 -5.90 -9.14 4.51
N ALA A 62 -5.93 -8.62 3.29
CA ALA A 62 -5.90 -9.44 2.08
C ALA A 62 -4.59 -10.23 1.95
N LYS A 63 -3.43 -9.62 2.27
CA LYS A 63 -2.14 -10.32 2.33
C LYS A 63 -2.17 -11.47 3.34
N GLU A 64 -2.60 -11.22 4.57
CA GLU A 64 -2.71 -12.26 5.60
C GLU A 64 -3.64 -13.40 5.16
N GLN A 65 -4.76 -13.06 4.51
CA GLN A 65 -5.69 -14.06 4.01
C GLN A 65 -5.04 -14.95 2.94
N VAL A 66 -4.27 -14.37 2.01
CA VAL A 66 -3.50 -15.13 1.00
C VAL A 66 -2.48 -16.06 1.67
N GLU A 67 -1.74 -15.57 2.65
CA GLU A 67 -0.74 -16.36 3.39
C GLU A 67 -1.40 -17.54 4.13
N ARG A 68 -2.54 -17.31 4.80
CA ARG A 68 -3.31 -18.36 5.47
C ARG A 68 -3.82 -19.41 4.49
N SER A 69 -4.38 -18.99 3.35
CA SER A 69 -4.90 -19.90 2.33
C SER A 69 -3.77 -20.76 1.71
N LEU A 70 -2.60 -20.17 1.45
CA LEU A 70 -1.43 -20.91 0.97
C LEU A 70 -0.89 -21.91 2.02
N ALA A 71 -0.84 -21.51 3.29
CA ALA A 71 -0.41 -22.40 4.38
C ALA A 71 -1.37 -23.58 4.58
N LEU A 72 -2.68 -23.33 4.46
CA LEU A 72 -3.70 -24.36 4.50
C LEU A 72 -3.53 -25.36 3.34
N ALA A 73 -3.33 -24.86 2.11
CA ALA A 73 -3.08 -25.73 0.96
C ALA A 73 -1.84 -26.60 1.13
N ALA A 74 -0.74 -26.03 1.64
CA ALA A 74 0.48 -26.79 1.92
C ALA A 74 0.25 -27.90 2.96
N THR A 75 -0.54 -27.62 3.99
CA THR A 75 -0.89 -28.61 5.02
C THR A 75 -1.76 -29.71 4.44
N ARG A 76 -2.82 -29.36 3.73
CA ARG A 76 -3.73 -30.34 3.12
C ARG A 76 -3.10 -31.18 2.02
N ARG A 77 -2.11 -30.63 1.32
CA ARG A 77 -1.29 -31.39 0.40
C ARG A 77 -0.47 -32.47 1.11
N ARG A 78 0.14 -32.15 2.26
CA ARG A 78 0.87 -33.15 3.06
C ARG A 78 -0.05 -34.27 3.54
N ASP A 79 -1.23 -33.91 4.03
CA ASP A 79 -2.24 -34.87 4.48
C ASP A 79 -2.69 -35.79 3.33
N ALA A 80 -2.95 -35.22 2.15
CA ALA A 80 -3.32 -35.97 0.96
C ALA A 80 -2.19 -36.90 0.47
N SER A 81 -0.95 -36.42 0.47
CA SER A 81 0.23 -37.24 0.13
C SER A 81 0.40 -38.42 1.08
N ALA A 82 0.07 -38.27 2.36
CA ALA A 82 0.14 -39.35 3.35
C ALA A 82 -0.84 -40.50 3.05
N ILE A 83 -1.93 -40.24 2.32
CA ILE A 83 -2.93 -41.23 1.91
C ILE A 83 -2.82 -41.62 0.42
N GLY A 84 -1.69 -41.30 -0.23
CA GLY A 84 -1.42 -41.68 -1.63
C GLY A 84 -2.07 -40.79 -2.69
N LEU A 85 -2.61 -39.63 -2.31
CA LEU A 85 -3.10 -38.61 -3.24
C LEU A 85 -2.02 -37.56 -3.47
N ILE A 86 -1.80 -37.15 -4.73
CA ILE A 86 -0.82 -36.10 -5.04
C ILE A 86 -1.56 -34.91 -5.65
N PRO A 87 -2.04 -33.95 -4.83
CA PRO A 87 -2.64 -32.74 -5.35
C PRO A 87 -1.59 -31.87 -6.09
N PRO A 88 -2.02 -31.07 -7.07
CA PRO A 88 -1.14 -30.16 -7.80
C PRO A 88 -0.47 -29.13 -6.88
N ASP A 89 0.62 -28.53 -7.36
CA ASP A 89 1.28 -27.44 -6.63
C ASP A 89 0.66 -26.09 -6.91
N ASN A 90 0.67 -25.25 -5.88
CA ASN A 90 0.20 -23.88 -5.91
C ASN A 90 1.39 -22.93 -6.12
N GLN A 91 2.50 -23.40 -6.71
CA GLN A 91 3.71 -22.61 -6.96
C GLN A 91 3.44 -21.36 -7.79
N GLU A 92 2.62 -21.46 -8.83
CA GLU A 92 2.25 -20.31 -9.66
C GLU A 92 1.45 -19.28 -8.83
N LEU A 93 0.49 -19.74 -8.02
CA LEU A 93 -0.29 -18.89 -7.12
C LEU A 93 0.59 -18.25 -6.04
N ALA A 94 1.54 -19.00 -5.49
CA ALA A 94 2.51 -18.49 -4.53
C ALA A 94 3.46 -17.45 -5.16
N ALA A 95 3.92 -17.67 -6.39
CA ALA A 95 4.71 -16.70 -7.15
C ALA A 95 3.92 -15.42 -7.41
N ARG A 96 2.66 -15.54 -7.83
CA ARG A 96 1.75 -14.41 -8.03
C ARG A 96 1.54 -13.63 -6.73
N ALA A 97 1.26 -14.31 -5.62
CA ALA A 97 1.14 -13.69 -4.30
C ALA A 97 2.40 -12.89 -3.90
N ARG A 98 3.60 -13.44 -4.13
CA ARG A 98 4.86 -12.73 -3.87
C ARG A 98 5.00 -11.46 -4.69
N VAL A 99 4.63 -11.49 -5.97
CA VAL A 99 4.64 -10.31 -6.84
C VAL A 99 3.71 -9.22 -6.30
N VAL A 100 2.49 -9.59 -5.88
CA VAL A 100 1.52 -8.63 -5.32
C VAL A 100 2.02 -8.05 -4.00
N SER A 101 2.61 -8.86 -3.12
CA SER A 101 3.25 -8.35 -1.90
C SER A 101 4.43 -7.43 -2.18
N ALA A 102 5.27 -7.73 -3.16
CA ALA A 102 6.37 -6.84 -3.56
C ALA A 102 5.86 -5.48 -4.03
N LYS A 103 4.78 -5.46 -4.84
CA LYS A 103 4.11 -4.22 -5.24
C LYS A 103 3.56 -3.44 -4.06
N PHE A 104 2.92 -4.11 -3.10
CA PHE A 104 2.43 -3.48 -1.87
C PHE A 104 3.54 -2.78 -1.08
N HIS A 105 4.68 -3.44 -0.90
CA HIS A 105 5.84 -2.85 -0.23
C HIS A 105 6.35 -1.60 -0.95
N LEU A 106 6.52 -1.67 -2.27
CA LEU A 106 6.95 -0.54 -3.09
C LEU A 106 5.99 0.66 -2.99
N LEU A 107 4.68 0.41 -3.02
CA LEU A 107 3.65 1.45 -2.87
C LEU A 107 3.71 2.10 -1.50
N GLY A 108 3.97 1.32 -0.45
CA GLY A 108 4.20 1.84 0.90
C GLY A 108 5.36 2.83 0.94
N GLU A 109 6.50 2.48 0.35
CA GLU A 109 7.67 3.37 0.28
C GLU A 109 7.40 4.65 -0.52
N LEU A 110 6.77 4.52 -1.69
CA LEU A 110 6.43 5.66 -2.54
C LEU A 110 5.47 6.62 -1.83
N ALA A 111 4.47 6.08 -1.12
CA ALA A 111 3.54 6.88 -0.34
C ALA A 111 4.24 7.60 0.82
N GLN A 112 5.14 6.92 1.53
CA GLN A 112 5.94 7.54 2.60
C GLN A 112 6.81 8.69 2.09
N LYS A 113 7.52 8.49 0.97
CA LYS A 113 8.33 9.53 0.33
C LYS A 113 7.50 10.74 -0.07
N ARG A 114 6.31 10.53 -0.65
CA ARG A 114 5.39 11.63 -1.01
C ARG A 114 4.84 12.37 0.20
N MET A 115 4.41 11.67 1.25
CA MET A 115 3.96 12.30 2.49
C MET A 115 5.07 13.11 3.18
N ALA A 116 6.33 12.65 3.11
CA ALA A 116 7.47 13.40 3.61
C ALA A 116 7.66 14.72 2.83
N ARG A 117 7.56 14.67 1.50
CA ARG A 117 7.63 15.84 0.63
C ARG A 117 6.52 16.85 0.92
N ILE A 118 5.26 16.41 0.98
CA ILE A 118 4.11 17.28 1.29
C ILE A 118 4.29 17.95 2.66
N ARG A 119 4.74 17.20 3.68
CA ARG A 119 5.01 17.76 5.01
C ARG A 119 6.12 18.82 4.99
N SER A 120 7.16 18.62 4.16
CA SER A 120 8.22 19.61 3.97
C SER A 120 7.71 20.88 3.31
N GLU A 121 6.93 20.76 2.23
CA GLU A 121 6.35 21.89 1.50
C GLU A 121 5.39 22.71 2.39
N LEU A 122 4.55 22.05 3.19
CA LEU A 122 3.67 22.72 4.16
C LEU A 122 4.46 23.46 5.25
N ARG A 123 5.56 22.89 5.74
CA ARG A 123 6.45 23.55 6.72
C ARG A 123 7.13 24.79 6.14
N GLN A 124 7.45 24.79 4.85
CA GLN A 124 8.06 25.94 4.18
C GLN A 124 7.06 27.08 3.97
N LEU A 125 5.79 26.77 3.67
CA LEU A 125 4.71 27.75 3.56
C LEU A 125 4.34 28.39 4.92
N GLY A 126 4.51 27.65 6.02
CA GLY A 126 4.26 28.13 7.38
C GLY A 126 5.40 28.94 8.01
N ARG A 127 6.55 29.10 7.33
CA ARG A 127 7.59 30.03 7.81
C ARG A 127 7.16 31.46 7.47
N PRO A 128 7.06 32.38 8.44
CA PRO A 128 6.94 33.79 8.12
C PRO A 128 8.17 34.14 7.29
N ARG A 129 7.94 34.46 6.00
CA ARG A 129 8.96 34.98 5.10
C ARG A 129 9.57 36.16 5.83
N ASN A 130 10.82 36.03 6.28
CA ASN A 130 11.55 37.08 7.01
C ASN A 130 11.22 38.42 6.38
N ARG A 131 10.38 39.22 7.05
CA ARG A 131 10.27 40.64 6.74
C ARG A 131 11.69 41.16 6.94
N PRO A 132 12.30 41.83 5.95
CA PRO A 132 13.50 42.59 6.26
C PRO A 132 13.10 43.55 7.38
N SER A 133 13.71 43.37 8.55
CA SER A 133 13.57 44.28 9.67
C SER A 133 13.95 45.66 9.14
N MET A 134 12.96 46.54 8.97
CA MET A 134 13.21 47.97 8.81
C MET A 134 14.05 48.37 10.01
N LYS A 135 15.35 48.57 9.80
CA LYS A 135 16.20 49.25 10.77
C LYS A 135 15.66 50.68 10.82
N VAL A 136 14.84 50.95 11.83
CA VAL A 136 14.52 52.31 12.24
C VAL A 136 15.81 52.86 12.83
N PHE A 137 16.50 53.70 12.08
CA PHE A 137 17.58 54.53 12.62
C PHE A 137 16.94 55.68 13.40
N PRO A 138 17.24 55.87 14.69
CA PRO A 138 16.95 57.12 15.36
C PRO A 138 18.13 58.06 15.12
N SER A 139 17.94 59.13 14.34
CA SER A 139 18.90 60.24 14.33
C SER A 139 18.13 61.57 14.31
N GLN A 140 18.00 62.09 15.53
CA GLN A 140 18.10 63.50 15.92
C GLN A 140 17.92 64.53 14.80
N ILE A 141 16.79 65.23 14.86
CA ILE A 141 16.68 66.58 14.33
C ILE A 141 17.12 67.51 15.46
N ASP A 142 18.39 67.90 15.46
CA ASP A 142 18.83 69.14 16.12
C ASP A 142 18.55 70.28 15.13
N VAL A 143 17.62 71.17 15.46
CA VAL A 143 17.57 72.51 14.87
C VAL A 143 17.92 73.49 15.96
N HIS A 144 19.18 73.91 15.96
CA HIS A 144 19.57 75.19 16.51
C HIS A 144 19.65 76.22 15.38
N ILE A 145 19.15 77.42 15.73
CA ILE A 145 19.13 78.72 15.05
C ILE A 145 17.85 79.02 14.25
#